data_AF-A0A1X7U904-F1
#
_entry.id   AF-A0A1X7U904-F1
#
_cell.length_a   1.000
_cell.length_b   1.000
_cell.length_c   1.000
_cell.angle_alpha   90.00
_cell.angle_beta   90.00
_cell.angle_gamma   90.00
#
_symmetry.space_group_name_H-M   'P 1'
#
loop_
_entity.id
_entity.type
_entity.pdbx_description
1 polymer ?
#
loop_
_entity_poly.entity_id
_entity_poly.type
_entity_poly.pdbx_seq_one_letter_code
_entity_poly.pdbx_strand_id
1 'polypeptide(L)'
;MHFVRISISSLPPVTPQLCFQFQCVRAESLSPTPSDNDAIIANLKVFFGSILCENLSFVEKCFEDLVPSHIIQRKSSEMSLKSDIIPLGIILKSENKTKDMIDIIIEHHKYVPHLEKTETQRVPGTCETEEVSVPVLHQIRFGSDHLTKVRALSAIKQRVNPDTPVDRCEGIIPVIEDWHMKLTLFEVIWKYFYSNKSVFDHGTLYQLLNQQQCQHWELRMSVNGQKKCLKVYGLRKKKHEQLKWIIY
;
A
#
# COMPACT_ATOMS: atom_id res chain seq x y z
N MET A 1 27.78 -38.08 -10.59
CA MET A 1 27.22 -37.65 -9.28
C MET A 1 25.95 -38.46 -9.03
N HIS A 2 26.04 -39.52 -8.22
CA HIS A 2 24.87 -40.30 -7.82
C HIS A 2 24.18 -39.63 -6.63
N PHE A 3 22.95 -39.17 -6.83
CA PHE A 3 22.10 -38.72 -5.72
C PHE A 3 21.54 -39.95 -5.02
N VAL A 4 22.04 -40.23 -3.83
CA VAL A 4 21.48 -41.25 -2.93
C VAL A 4 20.19 -40.67 -2.34
N ARG A 5 19.04 -41.27 -2.66
CA ARG A 5 17.78 -40.99 -1.95
C ARG A 5 17.85 -41.64 -0.58
N ILE A 6 17.93 -40.82 0.47
CA ILE A 6 17.82 -41.27 1.85
C ILE A 6 16.35 -41.64 2.11
N SER A 7 16.10 -42.86 2.59
CA SER A 7 14.77 -43.32 2.98
C SER A 7 14.31 -42.58 4.24
N ILE A 8 13.08 -42.06 4.23
CA ILE A 8 12.47 -41.32 5.35
C ILE A 8 12.50 -42.11 6.66
N SER A 9 12.49 -43.43 6.59
CA SER A 9 12.59 -44.35 7.74
C SER A 9 13.95 -44.34 8.46
N SER A 10 14.98 -43.68 7.91
CA SER A 10 16.31 -43.56 8.51
C SER A 10 16.54 -42.24 9.26
N LEU A 11 15.55 -41.35 9.27
CA LEU A 11 15.63 -40.09 10.01
C LEU A 11 15.18 -40.31 11.47
N PRO A 12 15.88 -39.73 12.46
CA PRO A 12 15.43 -39.76 13.85
C PRO A 12 14.07 -39.08 14.00
N PRO A 13 13.21 -39.49 14.95
CA PRO A 13 11.86 -38.96 15.14
C PRO A 13 11.86 -37.58 15.83
N VAL A 14 12.92 -36.80 15.64
CA VAL A 14 13.05 -35.45 16.18
C VAL A 14 12.47 -34.52 15.13
N THR A 15 11.33 -33.91 15.43
CA THR A 15 10.82 -32.80 14.64
C THR A 15 11.93 -31.75 14.52
N PRO A 16 12.27 -31.29 13.31
CA PRO A 16 13.23 -30.20 13.18
C PRO A 16 12.67 -29.03 14.00
N GLN A 17 13.44 -28.57 14.98
CA GLN A 17 13.11 -27.33 15.67
C GLN A 17 13.15 -26.24 14.60
N LEU A 18 11.97 -25.88 14.10
CA LEU A 18 11.78 -24.69 13.29
C LEU A 18 12.40 -23.55 14.08
N CYS A 19 13.39 -22.88 13.50
CA CYS A 19 14.09 -21.72 14.06
C CYS A 19 13.16 -20.49 14.26
N PHE A 20 11.85 -20.70 14.15
CA PHE A 20 10.82 -19.77 14.52
C PHE A 20 9.83 -20.52 15.42
N GLN A 21 9.83 -20.20 16.72
CA GLN A 21 8.62 -20.31 17.53
C GLN A 21 7.61 -19.27 17.01
N PHE A 22 7.10 -19.45 15.79
CA PHE A 22 5.75 -19.00 15.55
C PHE A 22 4.91 -19.90 16.46
N GLN A 23 4.43 -19.35 17.58
CA GLN A 23 3.12 -19.76 18.06
C GLN A 23 2.27 -19.85 16.80
N CYS A 24 1.75 -21.04 16.51
CA CYS A 24 0.84 -21.24 15.40
C CYS A 24 -0.33 -20.29 15.70
N VAL A 25 -0.25 -19.06 15.20
CA VAL A 25 -1.31 -18.08 15.21
C VAL A 25 -2.37 -18.77 14.37
N ARG A 26 -3.26 -19.47 15.07
CA ARG A 26 -4.26 -20.35 14.48
C ARG A 26 -4.92 -19.53 13.39
N ALA A 27 -5.03 -20.03 12.16
CA ALA A 27 -5.58 -19.27 11.04
C ALA A 27 -6.93 -18.60 11.38
N GLU A 28 -7.70 -19.22 12.30
CA GLU A 28 -8.91 -18.68 12.93
C GLU A 28 -8.74 -17.32 13.62
N SER A 29 -7.57 -17.02 14.20
CA SER A 29 -7.26 -15.73 14.85
C SER A 29 -6.85 -14.62 13.87
N LEU A 30 -6.58 -14.97 12.61
CA LEU A 30 -6.36 -14.01 11.52
C LEU A 30 -7.65 -13.73 10.74
N SER A 31 -8.66 -14.59 10.89
CA SER A 31 -9.97 -14.39 10.30
C SER A 31 -10.74 -13.30 11.08
N PRO A 32 -11.49 -12.43 10.40
CA PRO A 32 -12.34 -11.44 11.05
C PRO A 32 -13.30 -12.13 12.01
N THR A 33 -13.38 -11.61 13.23
CA THR A 33 -14.41 -12.06 14.17
C THR A 33 -15.80 -11.59 13.67
N PRO A 34 -16.91 -12.22 14.09
CA PRO A 34 -18.24 -11.72 13.78
C PRO A 34 -18.43 -10.25 14.22
N SER A 35 -17.81 -9.85 15.34
CA SER A 35 -17.78 -8.45 15.77
C SER A 35 -17.05 -7.53 14.79
N ASP A 36 -15.93 -7.98 14.21
CA ASP A 36 -15.20 -7.20 13.21
C ASP A 36 -16.02 -7.05 11.93
N ASN A 37 -16.75 -8.10 11.54
CA ASN A 37 -17.65 -8.06 10.38
C ASN A 37 -18.77 -7.02 10.58
N ASP A 38 -19.39 -6.98 11.75
CA ASP A 38 -20.43 -5.99 12.06
C ASP A 38 -19.89 -4.56 12.02
N ALA A 39 -18.68 -4.33 12.55
CA ALA A 39 -18.00 -3.04 12.49
C ALA A 39 -17.65 -2.64 11.04
N ILE A 40 -17.17 -3.58 10.24
CA ILE A 40 -16.87 -3.37 8.81
C ILE A 40 -18.15 -3.01 8.05
N ILE A 41 -19.25 -3.74 8.28
CA ILE A 41 -20.54 -3.46 7.65
C ILE A 41 -21.06 -2.07 8.04
N ALA A 42 -20.96 -1.69 9.32
CA ALA A 42 -21.36 -0.36 9.77
C ALA A 42 -20.55 0.75 9.08
N ASN A 43 -19.24 0.57 8.97
CA ASN A 43 -18.35 1.51 8.27
C ASN A 43 -18.65 1.59 6.76
N LEU A 44 -18.90 0.45 6.12
CA LEU A 44 -19.27 0.41 4.70
C LEU A 44 -20.59 1.13 4.43
N LYS A 45 -21.59 1.01 5.32
CA LYS A 45 -22.86 1.73 5.19
C LYS A 45 -22.65 3.25 5.17
N VAL A 46 -21.81 3.78 6.05
CA VAL A 46 -21.45 5.20 6.06
C VAL A 46 -20.76 5.57 4.75
N PHE A 47 -19.75 4.80 4.35
CA PHE A 47 -18.98 5.05 3.12
C PHE A 47 -19.86 5.08 1.85
N PHE A 48 -20.72 4.08 1.66
CA PHE A 48 -21.66 4.05 0.54
C PHE A 48 -22.69 5.17 0.63
N GLY A 49 -23.18 5.48 1.84
CA GLY A 49 -24.08 6.61 2.06
C GLY A 49 -23.47 7.93 1.61
N SER A 50 -22.22 8.21 1.97
CA SER A 50 -21.52 9.44 1.59
C SER A 50 -21.34 9.53 0.08
N ILE A 51 -20.92 8.45 -0.58
CA ILE A 51 -20.79 8.40 -2.04
C ILE A 51 -22.13 8.65 -2.75
N LEU A 52 -23.22 8.06 -2.24
CA LEU A 52 -24.55 8.26 -2.82
C LEU A 52 -25.01 9.71 -2.67
N CYS A 53 -24.76 10.36 -1.53
CA CYS A 53 -25.08 11.77 -1.34
C CYS A 53 -24.24 12.66 -2.26
N GLU A 54 -22.93 12.41 -2.41
CA GLU A 54 -22.05 13.19 -3.29
C GLU A 54 -22.43 13.10 -4.78
N ASN A 55 -22.89 11.93 -5.23
CA ASN A 55 -23.15 11.69 -6.65
C ASN A 55 -24.63 11.88 -7.05
N LEU A 56 -25.57 11.79 -6.09
CA LEU A 56 -27.01 11.86 -6.37
C LEU A 56 -27.66 12.99 -5.57
N SER A 57 -27.90 14.12 -6.24
CA SER A 57 -28.58 15.30 -5.67
C SER A 57 -29.96 15.04 -5.07
N PHE A 58 -30.64 13.95 -5.45
CA PHE A 58 -31.90 13.54 -4.82
C PHE A 58 -31.65 12.95 -3.42
N VAL A 59 -30.62 12.12 -3.29
CA VAL A 59 -30.29 11.43 -2.02
C VAL A 59 -29.71 12.42 -1.02
N GLU A 60 -28.86 13.34 -1.47
CA GLU A 60 -28.36 14.46 -0.68
C GLU A 60 -29.51 15.23 -0.01
N LYS A 61 -30.46 15.74 -0.79
CA LYS A 61 -31.59 16.52 -0.28
C LYS A 61 -32.48 15.79 0.72
N CYS A 62 -32.54 14.45 0.65
CA CYS A 62 -33.40 13.65 1.51
C CYS A 62 -32.70 13.04 2.72
N PHE A 63 -31.37 12.88 2.67
CA PHE A 63 -30.62 12.06 3.63
C PHE A 63 -29.30 12.68 4.11
N GLU A 64 -29.00 13.93 3.76
CA GLU A 64 -27.80 14.65 4.25
C GLU A 64 -27.70 14.65 5.78
N ASP A 65 -28.82 14.87 6.48
CA ASP A 65 -28.87 14.90 7.94
C ASP A 65 -28.61 13.54 8.61
N LEU A 66 -28.80 12.43 7.86
CA LEU A 66 -28.76 11.06 8.38
C LEU A 66 -27.41 10.38 8.16
N VAL A 67 -26.66 10.79 7.14
CA VAL A 67 -25.40 10.14 6.77
C VAL A 67 -24.22 10.92 7.37
N PRO A 68 -23.41 10.31 8.25
CA PRO A 68 -22.19 10.93 8.72
C PRO A 68 -21.23 11.21 7.55
N SER A 69 -20.63 12.40 7.54
CA SER A 69 -19.65 12.78 6.50
C SER A 69 -18.35 11.99 6.57
N HIS A 70 -17.96 11.52 7.76
CA HIS A 70 -16.72 10.80 7.97
C HIS A 70 -16.84 9.73 9.06
N ILE A 71 -16.12 8.61 8.89
CA ILE A 71 -16.04 7.53 9.87
C ILE A 71 -15.07 7.94 10.98
N ILE A 72 -15.57 8.17 12.19
CA ILE A 72 -14.73 8.58 13.32
C ILE A 72 -13.84 7.41 13.75
N GLN A 73 -12.53 7.53 13.51
CA GLN A 73 -11.53 6.59 14.00
C GLN A 73 -10.96 7.05 15.34
N ARG A 74 -10.43 6.10 16.12
CA ARG A 74 -9.85 6.37 17.47
C ARG A 74 -8.81 7.49 17.48
N LYS A 75 -8.02 7.62 16.41
CA LYS A 75 -6.96 8.64 16.27
C LYS A 75 -7.26 9.67 15.17
N SER A 76 -8.55 9.88 14.87
CA SER A 76 -8.98 10.76 13.77
C SER A 76 -8.51 12.20 13.98
N SER A 77 -8.50 12.67 15.23
CA SER A 77 -8.01 14.00 15.60
C SER A 77 -6.53 14.16 15.27
N GLU A 78 -5.70 13.21 15.66
CA GLU A 78 -4.25 13.23 15.46
C GLU A 78 -3.90 13.06 13.98
N MET A 79 -4.64 12.21 13.25
CA MET A 79 -4.45 12.02 11.81
C MET A 79 -4.93 13.20 10.96
N SER A 80 -5.80 14.07 11.50
CA SER A 80 -6.25 15.29 10.81
C SER A 80 -5.19 16.39 10.81
N LEU A 81 -4.20 16.30 11.72
CA LEU A 81 -3.11 17.25 11.79
C LEU A 81 -2.20 17.09 10.57
N LYS A 82 -1.74 18.22 10.03
CA LYS A 82 -0.80 18.23 8.91
C LYS A 82 0.50 17.54 9.36
N SER A 83 0.94 16.54 8.61
CA SER A 83 2.21 15.87 8.88
C SER A 83 3.39 16.73 8.45
N ASP A 84 4.43 16.73 9.28
CA ASP A 84 5.71 17.33 8.95
C ASP A 84 6.57 16.31 8.20
N ILE A 85 6.92 16.66 6.96
CA ILE A 85 7.76 15.83 6.10
C ILE A 85 9.21 16.23 6.35
N ILE A 86 9.95 15.36 7.02
CA ILE A 86 11.38 15.55 7.27
C ILE A 86 12.15 14.70 6.25
N PRO A 87 12.91 15.30 5.32
CA PRO A 87 13.71 14.52 4.39
C PRO A 87 14.83 13.82 5.15
N LEU A 88 14.83 12.49 5.11
CA LEU A 88 15.96 11.69 5.55
C LEU A 88 17.09 11.89 4.53
N GLY A 89 18.26 12.35 4.97
CA GLY A 89 19.37 12.73 4.10
C GLY A 89 19.82 11.63 3.14
N ILE A 90 20.58 12.01 2.11
CA ILE A 90 21.06 11.06 1.10
C ILE A 90 22.25 10.27 1.65
N ILE A 91 22.13 8.95 1.67
CA ILE A 91 23.22 8.04 2.02
C ILE A 91 23.94 7.63 0.72
N LEU A 92 25.20 8.02 0.56
CA LEU A 92 26.02 7.70 -0.61
C LEU A 92 26.59 6.28 -0.53
N LYS A 93 25.72 5.28 -0.46
CA LYS A 93 26.06 3.86 -0.32
C LYS A 93 25.26 3.02 -1.32
N SER A 94 25.88 1.97 -1.86
CA SER A 94 25.21 1.12 -2.84
C SER A 94 24.62 -0.12 -2.19
N GLU A 95 23.31 -0.30 -2.31
CA GLU A 95 22.60 -1.49 -1.85
C GLU A 95 23.11 -2.80 -2.50
N ASN A 96 23.69 -2.71 -3.70
CA ASN A 96 24.27 -3.86 -4.39
C ASN A 96 25.48 -4.46 -3.66
N LYS A 97 26.19 -3.67 -2.85
CA LYS A 97 27.36 -4.12 -2.10
C LYS A 97 26.95 -4.44 -0.68
N THR A 98 27.21 -5.67 -0.24
CA THR A 98 26.82 -6.15 1.09
C THR A 98 27.33 -5.27 2.23
N LYS A 99 28.60 -4.81 2.15
CA LYS A 99 29.18 -3.91 3.17
C LYS A 99 28.45 -2.58 3.25
N ASP A 100 28.16 -1.98 2.10
CA ASP A 100 27.43 -0.73 2.02
C ASP A 100 25.98 -0.91 2.48
N MET A 101 25.36 -2.07 2.22
CA MET A 101 24.02 -2.38 2.72
C MET A 101 23.97 -2.49 4.24
N ILE A 102 25.01 -3.04 4.87
CA ILE A 102 25.12 -3.05 6.33
C ILE A 102 25.19 -1.61 6.86
N ASP A 103 26.03 -0.76 6.27
CA ASP A 103 26.12 0.65 6.65
C ASP A 103 24.77 1.38 6.52
N ILE A 104 24.02 1.10 5.44
CA ILE A 104 22.66 1.63 5.23
C ILE A 104 21.73 1.20 6.36
N ILE A 105 21.72 -0.09 6.73
CA ILE A 105 20.85 -0.60 7.80
C ILE A 105 21.20 0.04 9.14
N ILE A 106 22.50 0.21 9.45
CA ILE A 106 22.95 0.87 10.69
C ILE A 106 22.47 2.32 10.72
N GLU A 107 22.57 3.05 9.60
CA GLU A 107 22.12 4.44 9.52
C GLU A 107 20.61 4.55 9.78
N HIS A 108 19.82 3.63 9.25
CA HIS A 108 18.37 3.59 9.46
C HIS A 108 17.98 3.09 10.86
N HIS A 109 18.83 2.27 11.49
CA HIS A 109 18.58 1.76 12.85
C HIS A 109 18.52 2.87 13.90
N LYS A 110 19.16 4.02 13.64
CA LYS A 110 19.08 5.22 14.48
C LYS A 110 17.65 5.71 14.73
N TYR A 111 16.73 5.40 13.83
CA TYR A 111 15.32 5.80 13.95
C TYR A 111 14.47 4.77 14.70
N VAL A 112 15.05 3.65 15.15
CA VAL A 112 14.36 2.63 15.93
C VAL A 112 14.24 3.11 17.39
N PRO A 113 13.01 3.32 17.90
CA PRO A 113 12.83 3.65 19.31
C PRO A 113 13.29 2.48 20.20
N HIS A 114 14.09 2.79 21.23
CA HIS A 114 14.52 1.84 22.24
C HIS A 114 14.04 2.27 23.63
N LEU A 115 13.62 1.30 24.44
CA LEU A 115 13.23 1.50 25.83
C LEU A 115 14.12 0.62 26.70
N GLU A 116 14.81 1.21 27.67
CA GLU A 116 15.62 0.44 28.61
C GLU A 116 14.71 -0.21 29.64
N LYS A 117 14.81 -1.54 29.79
CA LYS A 117 14.17 -2.27 30.86
C LYS A 117 15.23 -2.96 31.72
N THR A 118 15.08 -2.85 33.03
CA THR A 118 15.93 -3.58 33.97
C THR A 118 15.35 -4.98 34.15
N GLU A 119 16.14 -6.01 33.82
CA GLU A 119 15.80 -7.40 34.06
C GLU A 119 16.81 -8.01 35.03
N THR A 120 16.31 -8.76 36.01
CA THR A 120 17.16 -9.51 36.93
C THR A 120 17.59 -10.80 36.26
N GLN A 121 18.88 -10.90 35.89
CA GLN A 121 19.46 -12.12 35.33
C GLN A 121 20.29 -12.84 36.39
N ARG A 122 20.17 -14.17 36.45
CA ARG A 122 21.08 -15.00 37.25
C ARG A 122 22.38 -15.18 36.50
N VAL A 123 23.50 -14.86 37.15
CA VAL A 123 24.83 -15.06 36.58
C VAL A 123 25.09 -16.57 36.43
N PRO A 124 25.48 -17.06 35.24
CA PRO A 124 25.77 -18.48 35.06
C PRO A 124 26.94 -18.92 35.96
N GLY A 125 26.66 -19.78 36.95
CA GLY A 125 27.68 -20.34 37.85
C GLY A 125 27.70 -19.76 39.27
N THR A 126 26.89 -18.75 39.58
CA THR A 126 26.70 -18.23 40.95
C THR A 126 25.22 -18.13 41.30
N CYS A 127 24.90 -18.14 42.61
CA CYS A 127 23.53 -17.93 43.10
C CYS A 127 23.11 -16.45 43.10
N GLU A 128 23.97 -15.57 42.59
CA GLU A 128 23.79 -14.13 42.59
C GLU A 128 22.94 -13.69 41.40
N THR A 129 22.10 -12.69 41.64
CA THR A 129 21.21 -12.11 40.64
C THR A 129 21.66 -10.69 40.40
N GLU A 130 22.05 -10.37 39.18
CA GLU A 130 22.45 -9.03 38.77
C GLU A 130 21.32 -8.35 37.99
N GLU A 131 21.14 -7.05 38.22
CA GLU A 131 20.22 -6.22 37.45
C GLU A 131 20.91 -5.78 36.15
N VAL A 132 20.48 -6.35 35.03
CA VAL A 132 21.01 -6.03 33.70
C VAL A 132 19.99 -5.19 32.95
N SER A 133 20.41 -4.02 32.45
CA SER A 133 19.59 -3.20 31.56
C SER A 133 19.54 -3.80 30.15
N VAL A 134 18.40 -4.36 29.75
CA VAL A 134 18.17 -4.92 28.42
C VAL A 134 17.35 -3.92 27.59
N PRO A 135 17.84 -3.48 26.42
CA PRO A 135 17.08 -2.58 25.56
C PRO A 135 15.97 -3.33 24.81
N VAL A 136 14.72 -2.89 24.98
CA VAL A 136 13.56 -3.36 24.23
C VAL A 136 13.33 -2.45 23.03
N LEU A 137 13.42 -3.01 21.83
CA LEU A 137 13.33 -2.29 20.57
C LEU A 137 11.91 -2.35 19.99
N HIS A 138 11.40 -1.21 19.52
CA HIS A 138 10.16 -1.18 18.74
C HIS A 138 10.42 -1.64 17.30
N GLN A 139 9.46 -2.35 16.71
CA GLN A 139 9.61 -2.85 15.34
C GLN A 139 9.18 -1.80 14.33
N ILE A 140 10.11 -1.37 13.48
CA ILE A 140 9.85 -0.47 12.34
C ILE A 140 9.93 -1.25 11.03
N ARG A 141 9.13 -0.84 10.05
CA ARG A 141 9.14 -1.44 8.70
C ARG A 141 10.16 -0.71 7.84
N PHE A 142 11.02 -1.45 7.18
CA PHE A 142 11.95 -0.97 6.16
C PHE A 142 11.47 -1.45 4.80
N GLY A 143 10.76 -0.57 4.11
CA GLY A 143 10.12 -0.88 2.84
C GLY A 143 11.00 -0.57 1.64
N SER A 144 11.06 -1.50 0.67
CA SER A 144 11.68 -1.28 -0.65
C SER A 144 11.24 -2.38 -1.62
N ASP A 145 11.88 -2.49 -2.78
CA ASP A 145 11.65 -3.56 -3.72
C ASP A 145 12.05 -4.96 -3.17
N HIS A 146 11.72 -6.00 -3.93
CA HIS A 146 11.99 -7.38 -3.55
C HIS A 146 13.49 -7.67 -3.40
N LEU A 147 14.33 -7.09 -4.24
CA LEU A 147 15.77 -7.33 -4.24
C LEU A 147 16.44 -6.65 -3.04
N THR A 148 16.05 -5.41 -2.74
CA THR A 148 16.45 -4.68 -1.54
C THR A 148 16.07 -5.43 -0.28
N LYS A 149 14.85 -5.98 -0.20
CA LYS A 149 14.45 -6.79 0.95
C LYS A 149 15.40 -7.97 1.17
N VAL A 150 15.71 -8.72 0.12
CA VAL A 150 16.60 -9.89 0.23
C VAL A 150 18.00 -9.48 0.69
N ARG A 151 18.51 -8.36 0.19
CA ARG A 151 19.81 -7.80 0.59
C ARG A 151 19.81 -7.28 2.03
N ALA A 152 18.76 -6.58 2.44
CA ALA A 152 18.57 -6.13 3.82
C ALA A 152 18.55 -7.32 4.79
N LEU A 153 17.80 -8.37 4.47
CA LEU A 153 17.77 -9.60 5.26
C LEU A 153 19.15 -10.28 5.34
N SER A 154 19.89 -10.29 4.24
CA SER A 154 21.26 -10.82 4.23
C SER A 154 22.20 -9.99 5.10
N ALA A 155 22.10 -8.66 5.05
CA ALA A 155 22.89 -7.74 5.87
C ALA A 155 22.59 -7.91 7.37
N ILE A 156 21.32 -8.00 7.75
CA ILE A 156 20.90 -8.25 9.15
C ILE A 156 21.42 -9.61 9.62
N LYS A 157 21.29 -10.66 8.80
CA LYS A 157 21.80 -12.00 9.14
C LYS A 157 23.32 -12.04 9.36
N GLN A 158 24.09 -11.17 8.73
CA GLN A 158 25.53 -11.07 8.97
C GLN A 158 25.87 -10.46 10.33
N ARG A 159 24.91 -9.80 10.98
CA ARG A 159 25.04 -9.20 12.30
C ARG A 159 24.32 -9.99 13.39
N VAL A 160 24.24 -11.32 13.28
CA VAL A 160 23.62 -12.16 14.32
C VAL A 160 24.51 -12.35 15.56
N ASN A 161 25.82 -12.17 15.42
CA ASN A 161 26.79 -12.51 16.47
C ASN A 161 26.94 -11.49 17.63
N PRO A 162 26.75 -10.16 17.46
CA PRO A 162 26.89 -9.21 18.56
C PRO A 162 25.96 -9.49 19.75
N ASP A 163 26.42 -9.15 20.96
CA ASP A 163 25.71 -9.46 22.21
C ASP A 163 24.48 -8.58 22.45
N THR A 164 24.49 -7.33 21.98
CA THR A 164 23.36 -6.41 22.16
C THR A 164 22.39 -6.46 20.97
N PRO A 165 21.07 -6.35 21.20
CA PRO A 165 20.09 -6.36 20.10
C PRO A 165 20.20 -5.13 19.20
N VAL A 166 20.73 -4.02 19.74
CA VAL A 166 21.06 -2.80 18.99
C VAL A 166 22.16 -3.09 17.97
N ASP A 167 23.25 -3.74 18.41
CA ASP A 167 24.35 -4.11 17.52
C ASP A 167 23.95 -5.16 16.48
N ARG A 168 22.95 -5.99 16.79
CA ARG A 168 22.35 -6.93 15.83
C ARG A 168 21.39 -6.27 14.83
N CYS A 169 21.15 -4.97 14.98
CA CYS A 169 20.16 -4.22 14.20
C CYS A 169 18.75 -4.81 14.27
N GLU A 170 18.38 -5.35 15.44
CA GLU A 170 17.02 -5.84 15.69
C GLU A 170 16.02 -4.67 15.69
N GLY A 171 14.76 -4.96 15.42
CA GLY A 171 13.70 -3.94 15.31
C GLY A 171 13.49 -3.42 13.88
N ILE A 172 14.44 -3.58 12.96
CA ILE A 172 14.18 -3.34 11.53
C ILE A 172 13.56 -4.59 10.89
N ILE A 173 12.37 -4.45 10.30
CA ILE A 173 11.69 -5.49 9.54
C ILE A 173 11.67 -5.12 8.06
N PRO A 174 12.48 -5.77 7.20
CA PRO A 174 12.41 -5.57 5.75
C PRO A 174 11.07 -6.03 5.17
N VAL A 175 10.33 -5.10 4.55
CA VAL A 175 9.02 -5.32 3.92
C VAL A 175 9.12 -5.01 2.43
N ILE A 176 8.35 -5.72 1.62
CA ILE A 176 8.24 -5.42 0.18
C ILE A 176 7.22 -4.30 0.02
N GLU A 177 7.66 -3.19 -0.54
CA GLU A 177 6.77 -2.16 -1.02
C GLU A 177 6.48 -2.43 -2.49
N ASP A 178 5.29 -2.98 -2.72
CA ASP A 178 4.78 -3.35 -4.04
C ASP A 178 4.38 -2.15 -4.91
N TRP A 179 5.10 -1.04 -4.79
CA TRP A 179 4.83 0.18 -5.56
C TRP A 179 4.93 -0.09 -7.08
N HIS A 180 5.98 -0.81 -7.51
CA HIS A 180 6.13 -1.23 -8.90
C HIS A 180 5.02 -2.17 -9.37
N MET A 181 4.53 -3.06 -8.50
CA MET A 181 3.41 -3.95 -8.83
C MET A 181 2.11 -3.16 -9.01
N LYS A 182 1.84 -2.18 -8.15
CA LYS A 182 0.68 -1.28 -8.26
C LYS A 182 0.72 -0.47 -9.56
N LEU A 183 1.88 0.09 -9.91
CA LEU A 183 2.06 0.81 -11.17
C LEU A 183 1.86 -0.09 -12.39
N THR A 184 2.45 -1.28 -12.38
CA THR A 184 2.26 -2.26 -13.46
C THR A 184 0.80 -2.64 -13.62
N LEU A 185 0.09 -2.86 -12.51
CA LEU A 185 -1.35 -3.16 -12.53
C LEU A 185 -2.14 -2.00 -13.15
N PHE A 186 -1.87 -0.75 -12.73
CA PHE A 186 -2.52 0.41 -13.32
C PHE A 186 -2.23 0.54 -14.81
N GLU A 187 -1.01 0.26 -15.25
CA GLU A 187 -0.66 0.28 -16.67
C GLU A 187 -1.43 -0.79 -17.47
N VAL A 188 -1.59 -2.00 -16.92
CA VAL A 188 -2.37 -3.07 -17.56
C VAL A 188 -3.85 -2.69 -17.63
N ILE A 189 -4.44 -2.21 -16.52
CA ILE A 189 -5.82 -1.71 -16.47
C ILE A 189 -6.00 -0.61 -17.52
N TRP A 190 -5.09 0.36 -17.56
CA TRP A 190 -5.14 1.45 -18.53
C TRP A 190 -5.08 0.92 -19.96
N LYS A 191 -4.14 0.04 -20.30
CA LYS A 191 -4.05 -0.55 -21.65
C LYS A 191 -5.29 -1.35 -22.04
N TYR A 192 -5.95 -1.98 -21.08
CA TYR A 192 -7.15 -2.79 -21.33
C TYR A 192 -8.39 -1.92 -21.52
N PHE A 193 -8.59 -0.91 -20.66
CA PHE A 193 -9.79 -0.08 -20.65
C PHE A 193 -9.68 1.20 -21.50
N TYR A 194 -8.46 1.62 -21.84
CA TYR A 194 -8.18 2.82 -22.61
C TYR A 194 -7.58 2.46 -23.98
N SER A 195 -8.43 2.45 -25.00
CA SER A 195 -8.03 2.21 -26.38
C SER A 195 -8.54 3.34 -27.27
N ASN A 196 -7.66 3.94 -28.07
CA ASN A 196 -8.05 4.99 -29.02
C ASN A 196 -9.08 4.51 -30.05
N LYS A 197 -9.14 3.19 -30.30
CA LYS A 197 -10.11 2.58 -31.21
C LYS A 197 -11.52 2.58 -30.65
N SER A 198 -11.68 2.63 -29.33
CA SER A 198 -12.98 2.56 -28.67
C SER A 198 -13.70 3.91 -28.58
N VAL A 199 -13.25 4.92 -29.34
CA VAL A 199 -13.84 6.28 -29.33
C VAL A 199 -15.32 6.31 -29.70
N PHE A 200 -15.76 5.36 -30.52
CA PHE A 200 -17.15 5.25 -30.94
C PHE A 200 -17.95 4.25 -30.10
N ASP A 201 -17.28 3.46 -29.25
CA ASP A 201 -17.92 2.45 -28.42
C ASP A 201 -18.49 3.10 -27.16
N HIS A 202 -19.81 3.02 -27.03
CA HIS A 202 -20.54 3.65 -25.95
C HIS A 202 -20.20 3.01 -24.59
N GLY A 203 -19.87 3.84 -23.59
CA GLY A 203 -19.56 3.40 -22.24
C GLY A 203 -18.10 3.01 -22.01
N THR A 204 -17.22 3.18 -23.00
CA THR A 204 -15.77 2.97 -22.81
C THR A 204 -15.11 4.17 -22.16
N LEU A 205 -14.03 3.93 -21.40
CA LEU A 205 -13.31 4.99 -20.68
C LEU A 205 -12.82 6.10 -21.62
N TYR A 206 -12.35 5.73 -22.83
CA TYR A 206 -11.91 6.68 -23.85
C TYR A 206 -13.05 7.59 -24.35
N GLN A 207 -14.25 7.04 -24.55
CA GLN A 207 -15.40 7.82 -24.97
C GLN A 207 -15.85 8.79 -23.87
N LEU A 208 -15.92 8.33 -22.60
CA LEU A 208 -16.34 9.14 -21.46
C LEU A 208 -15.37 10.30 -21.20
N LEU A 209 -14.05 10.06 -21.29
CA LEU A 209 -13.05 11.11 -21.14
C LEU A 209 -13.16 12.18 -22.24
N ASN A 210 -13.38 11.78 -23.49
CA ASN A 210 -13.59 12.73 -24.58
C ASN A 210 -14.86 13.56 -24.38
N GLN A 211 -15.94 12.96 -23.87
CA GLN A 211 -17.17 13.70 -23.55
C GLN A 211 -16.95 14.74 -22.44
N GLN A 212 -16.29 14.35 -21.35
CA GLN A 212 -15.98 15.29 -20.26
C GLN A 212 -15.06 16.42 -20.74
N GLN A 213 -14.06 16.10 -21.55
CA GLN A 213 -13.16 17.11 -22.11
C GLN A 213 -13.92 18.08 -23.02
N CYS A 214 -14.82 17.59 -23.88
CA CYS A 214 -15.67 18.45 -24.71
C CYS A 214 -16.56 19.38 -23.86
N GLN A 215 -17.20 18.87 -22.80
CA GLN A 215 -18.03 19.69 -21.91
C GLN A 215 -17.22 20.79 -21.20
N HIS A 216 -16.00 20.48 -20.76
CA HIS A 216 -15.09 21.46 -20.16
C HIS A 216 -14.68 22.56 -21.16
N TRP A 217 -14.35 22.19 -22.40
CA TRP A 217 -14.04 23.16 -23.46
C TRP A 217 -15.23 24.03 -23.84
N GLU A 218 -16.45 23.48 -23.88
CA GLU A 218 -17.68 24.25 -24.15
C GLU A 218 -17.96 25.28 -23.04
N LEU A 219 -17.78 24.91 -21.76
CA LEU A 219 -17.88 25.84 -20.64
C LEU A 219 -16.83 26.96 -20.76
N ARG A 220 -15.58 26.63 -21.09
CA ARG A 220 -14.49 27.60 -21.24
C ARG A 220 -14.67 28.52 -22.45
N MET A 221 -15.21 28.03 -23.56
CA MET A 221 -15.51 28.84 -24.74
C MET A 221 -16.76 29.71 -24.57
N SER A 222 -17.73 29.27 -23.76
CA SER A 222 -18.87 30.09 -23.35
C SER A 222 -18.43 31.30 -22.51
N VAL A 223 -17.48 31.11 -21.60
CA VAL A 223 -16.87 32.19 -20.79
C VAL A 223 -16.08 33.18 -21.66
N ASN A 224 -15.41 32.71 -22.71
CA ASN A 224 -14.59 33.54 -23.61
C ASN A 224 -15.34 34.05 -24.86
N GLY A 225 -16.66 33.89 -24.94
CA GLY A 225 -17.49 34.47 -26.01
C GLY A 225 -17.24 33.93 -27.44
N GLN A 226 -16.43 32.88 -27.62
CA GLN A 226 -16.13 32.32 -28.94
C GLN A 226 -16.92 31.04 -29.19
N LYS A 227 -18.10 31.19 -29.81
CA LYS A 227 -18.89 30.05 -30.32
C LYS A 227 -18.34 29.54 -31.65
N LYS A 228 -17.33 28.67 -31.61
CA LYS A 228 -17.03 27.74 -32.71
C LYS A 228 -16.81 26.34 -32.15
N CYS A 229 -17.91 25.61 -31.91
CA CYS A 229 -17.81 24.17 -31.65
C CYS A 229 -17.64 23.44 -32.99
N LEU A 230 -16.46 22.84 -33.14
CA LEU A 230 -16.08 21.93 -34.21
C LEU A 230 -17.07 20.74 -34.24
N LYS A 231 -17.76 20.57 -35.38
CA LYS A 231 -18.45 19.33 -35.76
C LYS A 231 -17.43 18.19 -35.86
N VAL A 232 -17.04 17.59 -34.74
CA VAL A 232 -16.20 16.37 -34.75
C VAL A 232 -16.82 15.28 -33.88
N TYR A 233 -18.15 15.22 -33.78
CA TYR A 233 -18.81 13.97 -33.41
C TYR A 233 -20.06 13.81 -34.27
N GLY A 234 -19.99 12.82 -35.16
CA GLY A 234 -21.02 12.48 -36.13
C GLY A 234 -22.30 11.97 -35.47
N LEU A 235 -23.07 12.85 -34.86
CA LEU A 235 -24.50 12.64 -34.63
C LEU A 235 -25.22 13.26 -35.83
N ARG A 236 -25.44 12.41 -36.84
CA ARG A 236 -26.29 12.67 -38.01
C ARG A 236 -27.72 12.85 -37.50
N LYS A 237 -28.08 14.06 -37.04
CA LYS A 237 -29.48 14.44 -36.82
C LYS A 237 -30.17 14.36 -38.18
N LYS A 238 -31.06 13.38 -38.33
CA LYS A 238 -32.13 13.37 -39.35
C LYS A 238 -32.81 14.74 -39.30
N LYS A 239 -32.61 15.58 -40.31
CA LYS A 239 -33.58 16.59 -40.68
C LYS A 239 -33.76 16.54 -42.19
N HIS A 240 -35.00 16.25 -42.53
CA HIS A 240 -35.63 16.43 -43.82
C HIS A 240 -35.30 17.79 -44.44
N GLU A 241 -35.41 17.81 -45.77
CA GLU A 241 -35.61 18.98 -46.62
C GLU A 241 -34.44 19.97 -46.72
N GLN A 242 -33.66 19.83 -47.79
CA GLN A 242 -33.80 20.69 -48.98
C GLN A 242 -32.86 20.16 -50.07
N LEU A 243 -33.40 19.28 -50.92
CA LEU A 243 -32.85 19.00 -52.23
C LEU A 243 -33.14 20.19 -53.13
N LYS A 244 -32.12 20.97 -53.47
CA LYS A 244 -32.12 21.75 -54.72
C LYS A 244 -30.71 22.32 -55.00
N TRP A 245 -30.22 22.00 -56.20
CA TRP A 245 -29.06 22.59 -56.91
C TRP A 245 -27.69 22.09 -56.41
N ILE A 246 -26.79 21.48 -57.19
CA ILE A 246 -26.51 21.44 -58.63
C ILE A 246 -25.79 20.11 -58.93
N ILE A 247 -26.19 19.43 -60.01
CA ILE A 247 -25.41 18.41 -60.71
C ILE A 247 -24.85 19.08 -61.96
N TYR A 248 -23.54 19.01 -62.14
CA TYR A 248 -22.95 18.54 -63.40
C TYR A 248 -22.30 17.19 -63.10
#